data_AF-A0A5J6VX40-F1
#
_entry.id   AF-A0A5J6VX40-F1
#
_cell.length_a   1.000
_cell.length_b   1.000
_cell.length_c   1.000
_cell.angle_alpha   90.00
_cell.angle_beta   90.00
_cell.angle_gamma   90.00
#
_symmetry.space_group_name_H-M   'P 1'
#
loop_
_entity.id
_entity.type
_entity.pdbx_description
1 polymer ?
#
loop_
_entity_poly.entity_id
_entity_poly.type
_entity_poly.pdbx_seq_one_letter_code
_entity_poly.pdbx_strand_id
1 'polypeptide(L)'
;MNKNNELDQKFFWWEGDVLVVNILGKPNASRDAIGKPKGNQLKVSVTAKPQNGRATDHMVRFLAGEFGVAPSAIEVVFGRMNVNKQLRIKAPTHLSPVFQVQATLLD
;
A
#
# COMPACT_ATOMS: atom_id res chain seq x y z
N MET A 1 -25.62 -17.57 -7.82
CA MET A 1 -24.49 -16.81 -7.25
C MET A 1 -24.18 -15.66 -8.19
N ASN A 2 -24.47 -14.43 -7.76
CA ASN A 2 -24.33 -13.25 -8.61
C ASN A 2 -22.84 -12.87 -8.73
N LYS A 3 -22.29 -12.97 -9.94
CA LYS A 3 -20.91 -12.58 -10.31
C LYS A 3 -20.70 -11.06 -10.36
N ASN A 4 -21.37 -10.29 -9.49
CA ASN A 4 -21.43 -8.83 -9.55
C ASN A 4 -20.78 -8.14 -8.34
N ASN A 5 -19.83 -8.79 -7.65
CA ASN A 5 -19.09 -8.15 -6.54
C ASN A 5 -17.56 -8.31 -6.61
N GLU A 6 -17.01 -8.66 -7.78
CA GLU A 6 -15.56 -8.73 -8.02
C GLU A 6 -14.98 -7.42 -8.58
N LEU A 7 -15.84 -6.46 -8.94
CA LEU A 7 -15.44 -5.25 -9.66
C LEU A 7 -15.00 -4.07 -8.77
N ASP A 8 -15.10 -4.16 -7.44
CA ASP A 8 -14.88 -2.99 -6.56
C ASP A 8 -13.83 -3.16 -5.46
N GLN A 9 -13.10 -4.28 -5.43
CA GLN A 9 -12.02 -4.44 -4.44
C GLN A 9 -10.68 -3.89 -4.95
N LYS A 10 -10.69 -2.63 -5.39
CA LYS A 10 -9.44 -1.91 -5.67
C LYS A 10 -8.71 -1.68 -4.35
N PHE A 11 -7.43 -2.05 -4.31
CA PHE A 11 -6.58 -1.76 -3.17
C PHE A 11 -5.93 -0.37 -3.25
N PHE A 12 -6.11 0.34 -4.35
CA PHE A 12 -5.62 1.70 -4.55
C PHE A 12 -6.49 2.51 -5.51
N TRP A 13 -6.38 3.83 -5.44
CA TRP A 13 -6.96 4.79 -6.37
C TRP A 13 -6.15 6.09 -6.34
N TRP A 14 -6.46 6.99 -7.27
CA TRP A 14 -5.86 8.32 -7.35
C TRP A 14 -6.85 9.40 -6.95
N GLU A 15 -6.37 10.39 -6.20
CA GLU A 15 -7.05 11.64 -5.88
C GLU A 15 -6.16 12.80 -6.31
N GLY A 16 -6.32 13.28 -7.54
CA GLY A 16 -5.37 14.24 -8.13
C GLY A 16 -3.97 13.64 -8.23
N ASP A 17 -2.99 14.26 -7.59
CA ASP A 17 -1.60 13.79 -7.51
C ASP A 17 -1.32 12.84 -6.33
N VAL A 18 -2.35 12.46 -5.57
CA VAL A 18 -2.22 11.59 -4.40
C VAL A 18 -2.62 10.16 -4.75
N LEU A 19 -1.70 9.22 -4.58
CA LEU A 19 -1.98 7.79 -4.61
C LEU A 19 -2.48 7.35 -3.24
N VAL A 20 -3.71 6.86 -3.17
CA VAL A 20 -4.29 6.29 -1.95
C VAL A 20 -4.21 4.77 -2.02
N VAL A 21 -3.67 4.13 -0.99
CA VAL A 21 -3.42 2.68 -0.95
C VAL A 21 -3.89 2.08 0.37
N ASN A 22 -4.75 1.07 0.27
CA ASN A 22 -5.09 0.22 1.40
C ASN A 22 -4.04 -0.89 1.53
N ILE A 23 -3.46 -1.04 2.72
CA ILE A 23 -2.36 -1.97 3.00
C ILE A 23 -2.76 -2.99 4.05
N LEU A 24 -2.36 -4.24 3.79
CA LEU A 24 -2.27 -5.31 4.79
C LEU A 24 -0.80 -5.51 5.17
N GLY A 25 -0.42 -4.94 6.30
CA GLY A 25 0.92 -5.02 6.86
C GLY A 25 1.25 -6.41 7.38
N LYS A 26 2.48 -6.87 7.12
CA LYS A 26 3.05 -8.11 7.64
C LYS A 26 4.38 -7.79 8.35
N PRO A 27 4.36 -7.47 9.65
CA PRO A 27 5.58 -7.25 10.44
C PRO A 27 6.32 -8.58 10.68
N ASN A 28 7.54 -8.50 11.22
CA ASN A 28 8.40 -9.67 11.47
C ASN A 28 8.66 -10.55 10.23
N ALA A 29 8.67 -9.96 9.03
CA ALA A 29 9.00 -10.69 7.83
C ALA A 29 10.52 -10.95 7.73
N SER A 30 10.92 -11.94 6.94
CA SER A 30 12.33 -12.19 6.66
C SER A 30 12.98 -11.13 5.78
N ARG A 31 12.18 -10.33 5.06
CA ARG A 31 12.61 -9.20 4.23
C ARG A 31 11.50 -8.18 4.06
N ASP A 32 11.89 -6.95 3.76
CA ASP A 32 10.97 -5.90 3.32
C ASP A 32 10.54 -6.18 1.88
N ALA A 33 9.25 -6.10 1.58
CA ALA A 33 8.73 -6.38 0.24
C ALA A 33 7.31 -5.84 0.02
N ILE A 34 7.07 -5.32 -1.18
CA ILE A 34 5.72 -5.16 -1.75
C ILE A 34 5.29 -6.54 -2.28
N GLY A 35 4.16 -7.04 -1.77
CA GLY A 35 3.59 -8.33 -2.13
C GLY A 35 2.46 -8.22 -3.16
N LYS A 36 1.70 -9.31 -3.29
CA LYS A 36 0.48 -9.34 -4.10
C LYS A 36 -0.72 -8.77 -3.34
N PRO A 37 -1.72 -8.21 -4.02
CA PRO A 37 -3.00 -7.86 -3.40
C PRO A 37 -3.69 -9.05 -2.75
N LYS A 38 -4.51 -8.79 -1.73
CA LYS A 38 -5.43 -9.73 -1.10
C LYS A 38 -6.74 -8.99 -0.84
N GLY A 39 -7.77 -9.27 -1.64
CA GLY A 39 -8.99 -8.45 -1.66
C GLY A 39 -8.63 -6.99 -1.98
N ASN A 40 -9.21 -6.05 -1.23
CA ASN A 40 -8.99 -4.61 -1.37
C ASN A 40 -7.73 -4.08 -0.65
N GLN A 41 -6.72 -4.92 -0.39
CA GLN A 41 -5.50 -4.49 0.29
C GLN A 41 -4.23 -5.01 -0.39
N LEU A 42 -3.19 -4.19 -0.45
CA LEU A 42 -1.86 -4.58 -0.86
C LEU A 42 -1.09 -5.17 0.32
N LYS A 43 -0.54 -6.37 0.18
CA LYS A 43 0.34 -6.92 1.20
C LYS A 43 1.67 -6.16 1.20
N VAL A 44 2.08 -5.66 2.35
CA VAL A 44 3.41 -5.08 2.55
C VAL A 44 4.09 -5.74 3.73
N SER A 45 5.22 -6.38 3.47
CA SER A 45 6.02 -7.07 4.48
C SER A 45 7.13 -6.16 4.96
N VAL A 46 7.37 -6.15 6.27
CA VAL A 46 8.49 -5.44 6.88
C VAL A 46 9.16 -6.30 7.94
N THR A 47 10.48 -6.17 8.04
CA THR A 47 11.33 -6.86 9.01
C THR A 47 11.12 -6.36 10.43
N ALA A 48 10.71 -5.10 10.60
CA ALA A 48 10.49 -4.48 11.90
C ALA A 48 9.40 -5.20 12.73
N LYS A 49 9.65 -5.29 14.04
CA LYS A 49 8.72 -5.85 15.02
C LYS A 49 7.51 -4.92 15.26
N PRO A 50 6.31 -5.46 15.52
CA PRO A 50 5.11 -4.66 15.76
C PRO A 50 5.06 -4.11 17.19
N GLN A 51 6.04 -3.29 17.55
CA GLN A 51 6.16 -2.70 18.89
C GLN A 51 6.15 -1.18 18.78
N ASN A 52 5.28 -0.51 19.55
CA ASN A 52 5.22 0.95 19.67
C ASN A 52 5.24 1.69 18.31
N GLY A 53 4.52 1.19 17.30
CA GLY A 53 4.42 1.81 15.98
C GLY A 53 5.63 1.61 15.05
N ARG A 54 6.73 1.00 15.54
CA ARG A 54 7.99 0.83 14.78
C ARG A 54 7.81 0.14 13.43
N ALA A 55 6.96 -0.89 13.37
CA ALA A 55 6.66 -1.56 12.10
C ALA A 55 6.03 -0.62 11.06
N THR A 56 5.16 0.30 11.51
CA THR A 56 4.55 1.29 10.64
C THR A 56 5.55 2.33 10.19
N ASP A 57 6.34 2.87 11.13
CA ASP A 57 7.35 3.86 10.77
C ASP A 57 8.41 3.28 9.83
N HIS A 58 8.76 2.00 9.99
CA HIS A 58 9.64 1.27 9.07
C HIS A 58 8.99 1.08 7.70
N MET A 59 7.72 0.68 7.66
CA MET A 59 6.95 0.54 6.42
C MET A 59 6.86 1.84 5.64
N VAL A 60 6.61 2.97 6.31
CA VAL A 60 6.58 4.28 5.67
C VAL A 60 7.93 4.60 5.02
N ARG A 61 9.05 4.38 5.71
CA ARG A 61 10.38 4.60 5.14
C ARG A 61 10.69 3.68 3.95
N PHE A 62 10.35 2.39 4.08
CA PHE A 62 10.51 1.42 3.00
C PHE A 62 9.72 1.85 1.76
N LEU A 63 8.43 2.15 1.91
CA LEU A 63 7.57 2.56 0.81
C LEU A 63 7.98 3.91 0.21
N ALA A 64 8.45 4.86 1.02
CA ALA A 64 8.97 6.12 0.52
C ALA A 64 10.08 5.91 -0.52
N GLY A 65 11.00 4.98 -0.26
CA GLY A 65 12.02 4.57 -1.23
C GLY A 65 11.42 3.95 -2.51
N GLU A 66 10.50 3.00 -2.36
CA GLU A 66 9.85 2.31 -3.50
C GLU A 66 9.06 3.25 -4.41
N PHE A 67 8.47 4.31 -3.85
CA PHE A 67 7.69 5.31 -4.59
C PHE A 67 8.49 6.55 -4.99
N GLY A 68 9.76 6.64 -4.59
CA GLY A 68 10.64 7.78 -4.87
C GLY A 68 10.16 9.10 -4.25
N VAL A 69 9.62 9.05 -3.04
CA VAL A 69 9.17 10.22 -2.29
C VAL A 69 9.89 10.34 -0.95
N ALA A 70 9.85 11.53 -0.34
CA ALA A 70 10.25 11.66 1.06
C ALA A 70 9.24 10.96 1.99
N PRO A 71 9.66 10.40 3.15
CA PRO A 71 8.73 9.82 4.11
C PRO A 71 7.61 10.77 4.57
N SER A 72 7.88 12.08 4.60
CA SER A 72 6.89 13.11 4.93
C SER A 72 5.79 13.31 3.89
N ALA A 73 5.97 12.80 2.66
CA ALA A 73 4.95 12.78 1.62
C ALA A 73 3.97 11.60 1.77
N ILE A 74 4.20 10.71 2.75
CA ILE A 74 3.34 9.58 3.05
C ILE A 74 2.59 9.86 4.36
N GLU A 75 1.28 9.99 4.26
CA GLU A 75 0.38 10.09 5.41
C GLU A 75 -0.20 8.72 5.73
N VAL A 76 -0.19 8.34 7.01
CA VAL A 76 -0.92 7.18 7.52
C VAL A 76 -2.29 7.65 8.01
N VAL A 77 -3.31 7.55 7.17
CA VAL A 77 -4.68 8.02 7.48
C VAL A 77 -5.26 7.28 8.69
N PHE A 78 -5.06 5.96 8.73
CA PHE A 78 -5.41 5.14 9.89
C PHE A 78 -4.51 3.91 10.02
N GLY A 79 -4.63 3.24 11.17
CA GLY A 79 -4.02 1.94 11.37
C GLY A 79 -2.57 1.99 11.81
N ARG A 80 -2.10 3.07 12.44
CA ARG A 80 -0.70 3.18 12.90
C ARG A 80 -0.27 2.03 13.82
N MET A 81 -1.20 1.46 14.59
CA MET A 81 -0.96 0.30 15.47
C MET A 81 -1.62 -1.00 14.97
N ASN A 82 -2.24 -1.00 13.79
CA ASN A 82 -2.93 -2.16 13.21
C ASN A 82 -2.20 -2.66 11.95
N VAL A 83 -2.40 -3.91 11.54
CA VAL A 83 -1.87 -4.40 10.25
C VAL A 83 -2.60 -3.77 9.07
N ASN A 84 -3.89 -3.46 9.22
CA ASN A 84 -4.68 -2.76 8.21
C ASN A 84 -4.38 -1.27 8.28
N LYS A 85 -3.98 -0.70 7.16
CA LYS A 85 -3.64 0.73 7.03
C LYS A 85 -4.25 1.30 5.76
N GLN A 86 -4.45 2.60 5.76
CA GLN A 86 -4.58 3.37 4.53
C GLN A 86 -3.49 4.43 4.50
N LEU A 87 -2.78 4.47 3.39
CA LEU A 87 -1.73 5.45 3.13
C LEU A 87 -2.19 6.40 2.03
N ARG A 88 -1.79 7.66 2.15
CA ARG A 88 -1.86 8.66 1.08
C ARG A 88 -0.44 9.05 0.74
N ILE A 89 -0.07 8.92 -0.53
CA ILE A 89 1.29 9.13 -1.03
C ILE A 89 1.22 10.25 -2.05
N LYS A 90 1.77 11.41 -1.71
CA LYS A 90 1.72 12.60 -2.58
C LYS A 90 2.80 12.54 -3.66
N ALA A 91 2.38 12.72 -4.91
CA ALA A 91 3.22 12.84 -6.10
C ALA A 91 4.33 11.77 -6.20
N PRO A 92 4.00 10.46 -6.16
CA PRO A 92 5.01 9.42 -6.30
C PRO A 92 5.64 9.46 -7.70
N THR A 93 6.96 9.31 -7.74
CA THR A 93 7.76 9.37 -8.97
C THR A 93 8.08 7.99 -9.53
N HIS A 94 7.93 6.95 -8.71
CA HIS A 94 8.05 5.55 -9.10
C HIS A 94 6.78 4.77 -8.70
N LEU A 95 6.38 3.81 -9.52
CA LEU A 95 5.27 2.91 -9.22
C LEU A 95 5.70 1.47 -9.46
N SER A 96 5.51 0.63 -8.44
CA SER A 96 5.68 -0.82 -8.59
C SER A 96 4.70 -1.37 -9.64
N PRO A 97 5.06 -2.39 -10.44
CA PRO A 97 4.17 -2.99 -11.44
C PRO A 97 2.82 -3.47 -10.90
N VAL A 98 2.72 -3.74 -9.60
CA VAL A 98 1.45 -4.08 -8.95
C VAL A 98 0.40 -2.96 -9.06
N PHE A 99 0.79 -1.71 -9.27
CA PHE A 99 -0.11 -0.58 -9.49
C PHE A 99 -0.49 -0.38 -10.97
N GLN A 100 0.06 -1.18 -11.88
CA GLN A 100 -0.25 -1.14 -13.31
C GLN A 100 -1.45 -2.03 -13.69
N VAL A 101 -2.27 -2.43 -12.72
CA VAL A 101 -3.38 -3.37 -12.95
C VAL A 101 -4.48 -2.70 -13.79
N GLN A 102 -4.35 -2.93 -15.10
CA GLN A 102 -5.33 -2.98 -16.18
C GLN A 102 -5.98 -1.68 -16.66
N ALA A 103 -5.28 -1.02 -17.60
CA ALA A 103 -5.86 -0.23 -18.69
C ALA A 103 -6.16 -1.13 -19.92
N THR A 104 -6.63 -2.36 -19.72
CA THR A 104 -6.91 -3.28 -20.83
C THR A 104 -8.22 -3.96 -20.56
N LEU A 105 -9.29 -3.43 -21.16
CA LEU A 105 -10.54 -4.07 -21.59
C LEU A 105 -11.55 -2.96 -21.95
N LEU A 106 -11.18 -2.12 -22.92
CA LEU A 106 -12.10 -1.29 -23.71
C LEU A 106 -11.39 -0.99 -25.04
N ASP A 107 -11.29 -2.02 -25.88
CA ASP A 107 -11.31 -1.90 -27.35
C ASP A 107 -12.49 -2.76 -27.84
#